data_AF-A0A1H0EQR9-F1
#
_entry.id   AF-A0A1H0EQR9-F1
#
_cell.length_a   1.000
_cell.length_b   1.000
_cell.length_c   1.000
_cell.angle_alpha   90.00
_cell.angle_beta   90.00
_cell.angle_gamma   90.00
#
_symmetry.space_group_name_H-M   'P 1'
#
loop_
_entity.id
_entity.type
_entity.pdbx_description
1 polymer ?
#
loop_
_entity_poly.entity_id
_entity_poly.type
_entity_poly.pdbx_seq_one_letter_code
_entity_poly.pdbx_strand_id
1 'polypeptide(L)'
;MRVKRPVVGGEEVTGRQVLVVVAVLVGIGVFWVLFGVGYLFLSSAQVERSAARASASASAAGVQVGAPCPADVEHLDEILAIGQDNSLPEGAEVVSVEPAVNFAEAIPGGWGYVIEFTASDQAIRDYVTDRGYYGEYLDAYPTADPDADGAEDVDLSGVTAPWMIGFGNADLILERPLGRGWLVIRGGGM
;
A
#
# COMPACT_ATOMS: atom_id res chain seq x y z
N MET A 1 81.21 -25.77 -46.37
CA MET A 1 80.77 -24.98 -45.21
C MET A 1 79.36 -25.44 -44.82
N ARG A 2 79.15 -25.79 -43.55
CA ARG A 2 77.92 -26.42 -43.00
C ARG A 2 76.74 -25.44 -42.92
N VAL A 3 75.56 -25.93 -43.33
CA VAL A 3 74.22 -25.87 -42.68
C VAL A 3 73.69 -24.53 -42.15
N LYS A 4 72.49 -24.13 -42.62
CA LYS A 4 71.25 -24.13 -41.80
C LYS A 4 70.03 -23.82 -42.69
N ARG A 5 69.18 -24.82 -42.94
CA ARG A 5 67.79 -24.59 -43.35
C ARG A 5 67.00 -24.17 -42.11
N PRO A 6 66.08 -23.20 -42.18
CA PRO A 6 65.18 -22.90 -41.09
C PRO A 6 64.17 -24.04 -40.94
N VAL A 7 64.11 -24.61 -39.74
CA VAL A 7 63.00 -25.46 -39.31
C VAL A 7 61.83 -24.52 -39.03
N VAL A 8 60.84 -24.52 -39.93
CA VAL A 8 59.52 -23.96 -39.64
C VAL A 8 58.79 -25.04 -38.84
N GLY A 9 58.76 -24.88 -37.52
CA GLY A 9 57.94 -25.69 -36.63
C GLY A 9 56.47 -25.33 -36.83
N GLY A 10 55.85 -25.93 -37.85
CA GLY A 10 54.40 -26.01 -37.95
C GLY A 10 53.94 -27.19 -37.11
N GLU A 11 53.42 -26.93 -35.93
CA GLU A 11 52.75 -27.96 -35.13
C GLU A 11 51.44 -28.31 -35.85
N GLU A 12 51.33 -29.53 -36.41
CA GLU A 12 50.10 -30.03 -37.00
C GLU A 12 49.06 -30.24 -35.88
N VAL A 13 48.19 -29.25 -35.70
CA VAL A 13 47.04 -29.34 -34.81
C VAL A 13 46.11 -30.43 -35.37
N THR A 14 46.15 -31.62 -34.77
CA THR A 14 45.34 -32.77 -35.19
C THR A 14 43.85 -32.42 -35.04
N GLY A 15 42.96 -32.90 -35.92
CA GLY A 15 41.52 -32.57 -35.87
C GLY A 15 40.82 -32.83 -34.52
N ARG A 16 41.39 -33.70 -33.67
CA ARG A 16 40.95 -33.92 -32.28
C ARG A 16 41.25 -32.74 -31.35
N GLN A 17 42.37 -32.03 -31.53
CA GLN A 17 42.66 -30.80 -30.78
C GLN A 17 41.71 -29.67 -31.18
N VAL A 18 41.40 -29.52 -32.47
CA VAL A 18 40.42 -28.52 -32.94
C VAL A 18 39.04 -28.77 -32.33
N LEU A 19 38.58 -30.03 -32.28
CA LEU A 19 37.30 -30.40 -31.68
C LEU A 19 37.25 -30.06 -30.17
N VAL A 20 38.34 -30.34 -29.44
CA VAL A 20 38.44 -30.03 -28.01
C VAL A 20 38.41 -28.52 -27.77
N VAL A 21 39.14 -27.74 -28.57
CA VAL A 21 39.13 -26.27 -28.46
C VAL A 21 37.74 -25.70 -28.75
N VAL A 22 37.05 -26.18 -29.79
CA VAL A 22 35.68 -25.75 -30.09
C VAL A 22 34.71 -26.13 -28.96
N ALA A 23 34.80 -27.34 -28.42
CA ALA A 23 33.95 -27.77 -27.30
C ALA A 23 34.17 -26.93 -26.03
N VAL A 24 35.42 -26.56 -25.74
CA VAL A 24 35.76 -25.66 -24.62
C VAL A 24 35.20 -24.26 -24.84
N LEU A 25 35.32 -23.70 -26.04
CA LEU A 25 34.77 -22.37 -26.37
C LEU A 25 33.24 -22.34 -26.29
N VAL A 26 32.58 -23.40 -26.78
CA VAL A 26 31.11 -23.57 -26.65
C VAL A 26 30.72 -23.70 -25.18
N GLY A 27 31.43 -24.51 -24.39
CA GLY A 27 31.17 -24.67 -22.96
C GLY A 27 31.33 -23.36 -22.18
N ILE A 28 32.36 -22.57 -22.50
CA ILE A 28 32.58 -21.24 -21.92
C ILE A 28 31.44 -20.29 -22.31
N GLY A 29 31.02 -20.28 -23.58
CA GLY A 29 29.90 -19.45 -24.05
C GLY A 29 28.59 -19.80 -23.34
N VAL A 30 28.26 -21.10 -23.23
CA VAL A 30 27.08 -21.58 -22.51
C VAL A 30 27.15 -21.22 -21.03
N PHE A 31 28.33 -21.36 -20.39
CA PHE A 31 28.53 -20.98 -18.99
C PHE A 31 28.27 -19.48 -18.76
N TRP A 32 28.78 -18.59 -19.61
CA TRP A 32 28.54 -17.15 -19.49
C TRP A 32 27.08 -16.77 -19.69
N VAL A 33 26.38 -17.44 -20.62
CA VAL A 33 24.93 -17.23 -20.84
C VAL A 33 24.15 -17.66 -19.60
N LEU A 34 24.40 -18.87 -19.09
CA LEU A 34 23.71 -19.37 -17.90
C LEU A 34 24.01 -18.54 -16.65
N PHE A 35 25.24 -18.09 -16.48
CA PHE A 35 25.63 -17.21 -15.39
C PHE A 35 24.98 -15.83 -15.51
N GLY A 36 24.94 -15.25 -16.71
CA GLY A 36 24.27 -13.97 -16.96
C GLY A 36 22.76 -14.01 -16.70
N VAL A 37 22.08 -15.06 -17.18
CA VAL A 37 20.65 -15.26 -16.93
C VAL A 37 20.38 -15.52 -15.44
N GLY A 38 21.20 -16.36 -14.79
CA GLY A 38 21.10 -16.62 -13.36
C GLY A 38 21.35 -15.37 -12.50
N TYR A 39 22.32 -14.54 -12.89
CA TYR A 39 22.60 -13.26 -12.24
C TYR A 39 21.45 -12.27 -12.42
N LEU A 40 20.90 -12.15 -13.63
CA LEU A 40 19.75 -11.29 -13.89
C LEU A 40 18.54 -11.74 -13.05
N PHE A 41 18.23 -13.03 -13.06
CA PHE A 41 17.13 -13.58 -12.27
C PHE A 41 17.33 -13.36 -10.77
N LEU A 42 18.54 -13.59 -10.25
CA LEU A 42 18.86 -13.33 -8.86
C LEU A 42 18.74 -11.84 -8.53
N SER A 43 19.16 -10.95 -9.42
CA SER A 43 19.03 -9.50 -9.24
C SER A 43 17.57 -9.06 -9.19
N SER A 44 16.72 -9.55 -10.09
CA SER A 44 15.28 -9.28 -10.11
C SER A 44 14.61 -9.76 -8.82
N ALA A 45 14.92 -10.98 -8.38
CA ALA A 45 14.39 -11.54 -7.14
C ALA A 45 14.85 -10.77 -5.89
N GLN A 46 16.05 -10.18 -5.88
CA GLN A 46 16.50 -9.32 -4.78
C GLN A 46 15.73 -7.98 -4.76
N VAL A 47 15.51 -7.39 -5.93
CA VAL A 47 14.75 -6.13 -6.07
C VAL A 47 13.32 -6.33 -5.59
N GLU A 48 12.63 -7.38 -6.04
CA GLU A 48 11.26 -7.70 -5.60
C GLU A 48 11.18 -7.90 -4.07
N ARG A 49 12.13 -8.62 -3.47
CA ARG A 49 12.16 -8.77 -2.01
C ARG A 49 12.43 -7.46 -1.28
N SER A 50 13.29 -6.60 -1.80
CA SER A 50 13.52 -5.29 -1.18
C SER A 50 12.29 -4.38 -1.26
N ALA A 51 11.58 -4.39 -2.39
CA ALA A 51 10.32 -3.67 -2.55
C ALA A 51 9.23 -4.22 -1.62
N ALA A 52 9.08 -5.55 -1.54
CA ALA A 52 8.13 -6.19 -0.63
C ALA A 52 8.45 -5.88 0.84
N ARG A 53 9.72 -5.86 1.25
CA ARG A 53 10.12 -5.46 2.61
C ARG A 53 9.88 -3.98 2.88
N ALA A 54 10.16 -3.11 1.91
CA ALA A 54 9.91 -1.68 2.04
C ALA A 54 8.40 -1.40 2.16
N SER A 55 7.58 -2.05 1.34
CA SER A 55 6.11 -1.96 1.41
C SER A 55 5.57 -2.51 2.72
N ALA A 56 6.04 -3.66 3.20
CA ALA A 56 5.66 -4.19 4.51
C ALA A 56 6.09 -3.27 5.67
N SER A 57 7.27 -2.64 5.57
CA SER A 57 7.72 -1.67 6.56
C SER A 57 6.94 -0.37 6.52
N ALA A 58 6.51 0.08 5.33
CA ALA A 58 5.67 1.27 5.15
C ALA A 58 4.27 1.01 5.71
N SER A 59 3.66 -0.13 5.39
CA SER A 59 2.39 -0.57 5.97
C SER A 59 2.46 -0.68 7.50
N ALA A 60 3.54 -1.26 8.04
CA ALA A 60 3.76 -1.31 9.49
C ALA A 60 3.98 0.07 10.13
N ALA A 61 4.34 1.09 9.34
CA ALA A 61 4.48 2.48 9.77
C ALA A 61 3.26 3.35 9.40
N GLY A 62 2.15 2.75 8.96
CA GLY A 62 0.94 3.49 8.53
C GLY A 62 1.09 4.27 7.22
N VAL A 63 2.19 4.09 6.48
CA VAL A 63 2.49 4.82 5.24
C VAL A 63 1.92 4.08 4.02
N GLN A 64 0.95 4.71 3.37
CA GLN A 64 0.44 4.28 2.06
C GLN A 64 1.15 5.00 0.92
N VAL A 65 1.28 4.32 -0.22
CA VAL A 65 1.88 4.92 -1.41
C VAL A 65 0.94 6.03 -1.92
N GLY A 66 1.45 7.27 -1.98
CA GLY A 66 0.68 8.42 -2.47
C GLY A 66 -0.12 9.16 -1.39
N ALA A 67 -0.21 8.62 -0.17
CA ALA A 67 -0.78 9.33 0.96
C ALA A 67 0.10 10.54 1.35
N PRO A 68 -0.50 11.70 1.71
CA PRO A 68 0.26 12.88 2.12
C PRO A 68 1.17 12.66 3.34
N CYS A 69 0.72 11.90 4.32
CA CYS A 69 1.42 11.63 5.57
C CYS A 69 1.15 10.20 6.07
N PRO A 70 1.89 9.70 7.07
CA PRO A 70 1.58 8.42 7.70
C PRO A 70 0.23 8.45 8.44
N ALA A 71 -0.47 7.32 8.45
CA ALA A 71 -1.70 7.14 9.22
C ALA A 71 -1.38 6.86 10.69
N ASP A 72 -1.19 7.92 11.47
CA ASP A 72 -0.98 7.85 12.91
C ASP A 72 -1.55 9.09 13.63
N VAL A 73 -1.62 9.02 14.96
CA VAL A 73 -2.17 10.09 15.80
C VAL A 73 -1.28 11.34 15.80
N GLU A 74 0.03 11.21 15.56
CA GLU A 74 0.95 12.37 15.52
C GLU A 74 0.68 13.27 14.30
N HIS A 75 0.14 12.70 13.23
CA HIS A 75 -0.23 13.41 12.00
C HIS A 75 -1.73 13.71 11.89
N LEU A 76 -2.52 13.53 12.96
CA LEU A 76 -3.97 13.74 12.93
C LEU A 76 -4.38 15.11 12.38
N ASP A 77 -3.73 16.19 12.82
CA ASP A 77 -4.05 17.55 12.36
C ASP A 77 -3.73 17.73 10.85
N GLU A 78 -2.66 17.10 10.37
CA GLU A 78 -2.32 17.09 8.96
C GLU A 78 -3.36 16.29 8.17
N ILE A 79 -3.79 15.14 8.69
CA ILE A 79 -4.83 14.28 8.08
C ILE A 79 -6.16 15.02 7.99
N LEU A 80 -6.61 15.67 9.07
CA LEU A 80 -7.86 16.45 9.09
C LEU A 80 -7.77 17.68 8.18
N ALA A 81 -6.59 18.22 7.89
CA ALA A 81 -6.41 19.28 6.91
C ALA A 81 -6.53 18.82 5.44
N ILE A 82 -6.62 17.50 5.19
CA ILE A 82 -6.79 16.92 3.85
C ILE A 82 -8.25 17.03 3.42
N GLY A 83 -8.68 18.24 3.09
CA GLY A 83 -10.06 18.57 2.73
C GLY A 83 -10.47 19.92 3.32
N GLN A 84 -11.63 20.44 2.92
CA GLN A 84 -12.09 21.73 3.45
C GLN A 84 -12.85 21.61 4.79
N ASP A 85 -13.42 20.45 5.10
CA ASP A 85 -14.39 20.30 6.21
C ASP A 85 -14.20 19.03 7.06
N ASN A 86 -13.00 18.46 7.03
CA ASN A 86 -12.66 17.29 7.84
C ASN A 86 -12.33 17.77 9.26
N SER A 87 -13.17 17.38 10.21
CA SER A 87 -12.99 17.64 11.64
C SER A 87 -13.66 16.53 12.43
N LEU A 88 -13.48 16.51 13.74
CA LEU A 88 -14.14 15.57 14.64
C LEU A 88 -15.18 16.29 15.50
N PRO A 89 -16.13 15.56 16.13
CA PRO A 89 -17.03 16.13 17.11
C PRO A 89 -16.30 16.88 18.22
N GLU A 90 -16.93 17.92 18.79
CA GLU A 90 -16.33 18.68 19.88
C GLU A 90 -16.01 17.76 21.08
N GLY A 91 -14.77 17.83 21.56
CA GLY A 91 -14.31 17.00 22.67
C GLY A 91 -14.14 15.52 22.33
N ALA A 92 -14.06 15.15 21.05
CA ALA A 92 -13.76 13.78 20.64
C ALA A 92 -12.36 13.34 21.11
N GLU A 93 -12.28 12.11 21.61
CA GLU A 93 -11.03 11.41 21.91
C GLU A 93 -10.72 10.44 20.77
N VAL A 94 -9.57 10.63 20.11
CA VAL A 94 -9.11 9.73 19.04
C VAL A 94 -8.56 8.45 19.65
N VAL A 95 -9.13 7.33 19.25
CA VAL A 95 -8.76 5.98 19.71
C VAL A 95 -7.60 5.44 18.86
N SER A 96 -7.71 5.59 17.54
CA SER A 96 -6.70 5.14 16.59
C SER A 96 -6.80 5.93 15.28
N VAL A 97 -5.70 5.91 14.53
CA VAL A 97 -5.64 6.36 13.15
C VAL A 97 -4.96 5.24 12.37
N GLU A 98 -5.66 4.69 11.39
CA GLU A 98 -5.20 3.55 10.60
C GLU A 98 -5.29 3.85 9.11
N PRO A 99 -4.44 3.22 8.28
CA PRO A 99 -4.55 3.35 6.83
C PRO A 99 -5.80 2.64 6.29
N ALA A 100 -6.51 3.26 5.34
CA ALA A 100 -7.63 2.67 4.61
C ALA A 100 -7.13 1.71 3.51
N VAL A 101 -6.63 0.55 3.92
CA VAL A 101 -5.96 -0.43 3.06
C VAL A 101 -6.88 -1.07 2.02
N ASN A 102 -8.14 -1.38 2.36
CA ASN A 102 -9.09 -2.01 1.46
C ASN A 102 -9.46 -1.05 0.33
N PHE A 103 -9.71 0.23 0.64
CA PHE A 103 -9.90 1.25 -0.37
C PHE A 103 -8.66 1.42 -1.27
N ALA A 104 -7.47 1.53 -0.68
CA ALA A 104 -6.22 1.73 -1.43
C ALA A 104 -5.85 0.55 -2.34
N GLU A 105 -6.21 -0.68 -1.93
CA GLU A 105 -6.03 -1.88 -2.77
C GLU A 105 -7.05 -1.95 -3.91
N ALA A 106 -8.29 -1.49 -3.67
CA ALA A 106 -9.36 -1.50 -4.66
C ALA A 106 -9.17 -0.42 -5.75
N ILE A 107 -8.61 0.73 -5.39
CA ILE A 107 -8.49 1.90 -6.27
C ILE A 107 -7.02 2.16 -6.64
N PRO A 108 -6.63 2.03 -7.93
CA PRO A 108 -5.26 2.32 -8.35
C PRO A 108 -4.83 3.75 -8.00
N GLY A 109 -3.82 3.87 -7.12
CA GLY A 109 -3.34 5.16 -6.63
C GLY A 109 -4.26 5.83 -5.61
N GLY A 110 -5.25 5.09 -5.08
CA GLY A 110 -6.03 5.48 -3.93
C GLY A 110 -5.22 5.37 -2.64
N TRP A 111 -5.60 6.19 -1.68
CA TRP A 111 -5.13 6.15 -0.30
C TRP A 111 -6.27 6.63 0.61
N GLY A 112 -6.21 6.31 1.90
CA GLY A 112 -7.15 6.88 2.86
C GLY A 112 -6.77 6.67 4.32
N TYR A 113 -7.52 7.27 5.22
CA TYR A 113 -7.29 7.20 6.66
C TYR A 113 -8.60 6.83 7.33
N VAL A 114 -8.55 5.92 8.30
CA VAL A 114 -9.65 5.61 9.21
C VAL A 114 -9.30 6.19 10.57
N ILE A 115 -10.05 7.18 11.02
CA ILE A 115 -9.87 7.80 12.33
C ILE A 115 -10.99 7.30 13.23
N GLU A 116 -10.67 6.39 14.15
CA GLU A 116 -11.61 5.95 15.18
C GLU A 116 -11.61 6.96 16.31
N PHE A 117 -12.80 7.36 16.76
CA PHE A 117 -12.96 8.30 17.84
C PHE A 117 -14.11 7.89 18.77
N THR A 118 -14.04 8.41 19.99
CA THR A 118 -15.17 8.44 20.92
C THR A 118 -15.57 9.88 21.20
N ALA A 119 -16.86 10.12 21.39
CA ALA A 119 -17.40 11.43 21.71
C ALA A 119 -18.70 11.29 22.49
N SER A 120 -19.12 12.37 23.17
CA SER A 120 -20.44 12.36 23.82
C SER A 120 -21.57 12.28 22.80
N ASP A 121 -22.68 11.65 23.18
CA ASP A 121 -23.91 11.57 22.36
C ASP A 121 -24.31 12.95 21.81
N GLN A 122 -24.40 13.95 22.68
CA GLN A 122 -24.76 15.31 22.28
C GLN A 122 -23.75 15.93 21.30
N ALA A 123 -22.45 15.77 21.53
CA ALA A 123 -21.43 16.30 20.62
C ALA A 123 -21.53 15.67 19.23
N ILE A 124 -21.86 14.38 19.14
CA ILE A 124 -22.08 13.68 17.86
C ILE A 124 -23.32 14.25 17.15
N ARG A 125 -24.43 14.46 17.88
CA ARG A 125 -25.66 15.03 17.31
C ARG A 125 -25.45 16.46 16.81
N ASP A 126 -24.75 17.28 17.58
CA ASP A 126 -24.43 18.65 17.22
C ASP A 126 -23.52 18.66 15.98
N TYR A 127 -22.47 17.84 15.96
CA TYR A 127 -21.55 17.69 14.83
C TYR A 127 -22.24 17.27 13.52
N VAL A 128 -23.23 16.37 13.59
CA VAL A 128 -24.05 15.96 12.44
C VAL A 128 -25.00 17.09 12.02
N THR A 129 -25.54 17.84 12.99
CA THR A 129 -26.45 18.96 12.75
C THR A 129 -25.75 20.14 12.08
N ASP A 130 -24.54 20.46 12.50
CA ASP A 130 -23.72 21.53 11.92
C ASP A 130 -23.33 21.24 10.46
N ARG A 131 -23.39 19.96 10.05
CA ARG A 131 -23.19 19.51 8.65
C ARG A 131 -24.48 19.48 7.82
N GLY A 132 -25.59 19.94 8.39
CA GLY A 132 -26.88 20.06 7.69
C GLY A 132 -27.75 18.81 7.72
N TYR A 133 -27.45 17.84 8.59
CA TYR A 133 -28.28 16.65 8.80
C TYR A 133 -29.06 16.74 10.11
N TYR A 134 -30.05 15.87 10.32
CA TYR A 134 -30.84 15.91 11.56
C TYR A 134 -30.22 15.01 12.64
N GLY A 135 -29.26 15.54 13.39
CA GLY A 135 -28.62 14.82 14.50
C GLY A 135 -29.61 14.34 15.57
N GLU A 136 -30.69 15.09 15.80
CA GLU A 136 -31.78 14.71 16.72
C GLU A 136 -32.48 13.39 16.35
N TYR A 137 -32.48 12.99 15.07
CA TYR A 137 -33.12 11.77 14.58
C TYR A 137 -32.15 10.62 14.31
N LEU A 138 -30.90 10.69 14.80
CA LEU A 138 -29.90 9.65 14.57
C LEU A 138 -30.36 8.25 14.96
N ASP A 139 -31.14 8.11 16.04
CA ASP A 139 -31.65 6.81 16.47
C ASP A 139 -32.77 6.24 15.58
N ALA A 140 -33.43 7.11 14.80
CA ALA A 140 -34.54 6.73 13.93
C ALA A 140 -34.10 6.41 12.49
N TYR A 141 -32.86 6.77 12.11
CA TYR A 141 -32.34 6.45 10.78
C TYR A 141 -32.16 4.94 10.57
N PRO A 142 -32.22 4.45 9.32
CA PRO A 142 -31.93 3.07 9.02
C PRO A 142 -30.48 2.70 9.41
N THR A 143 -30.24 1.41 9.59
CA THR A 143 -28.88 0.87 9.70
C THR A 143 -28.20 0.91 8.34
N ALA A 144 -26.93 1.33 8.31
CA ALA A 144 -26.10 1.36 7.11
C ALA A 144 -25.88 -0.07 6.57
N ASP A 145 -25.78 -0.17 5.26
CA ASP A 145 -25.37 -1.41 4.60
C ASP A 145 -23.86 -1.62 4.87
N PRO A 146 -23.43 -2.80 5.36
CA PRO A 146 -22.01 -3.08 5.54
C PRO A 146 -21.20 -3.01 4.25
N ASP A 147 -21.83 -3.19 3.09
CA ASP A 147 -21.19 -3.12 1.77
C ASP A 147 -21.30 -1.70 1.14
N ALA A 148 -21.67 -0.68 1.93
CA ALA A 148 -21.73 0.70 1.46
C ALA A 148 -20.34 1.26 1.13
N ASP A 149 -20.26 2.05 0.05
CA ASP A 149 -19.03 2.76 -0.32
C ASP A 149 -18.54 3.66 0.84
N GLY A 150 -17.27 3.49 1.22
CA GLY A 150 -16.64 4.18 2.35
C GLY A 150 -16.62 3.38 3.66
N ALA A 151 -17.26 2.21 3.70
CA ALA A 151 -17.26 1.31 4.86
C ALA A 151 -16.24 0.16 4.74
N GLU A 152 -15.50 0.06 3.64
CA GLU A 152 -14.65 -1.08 3.32
C GLU A 152 -13.55 -1.32 4.35
N ASP A 153 -13.09 -0.24 4.99
CA ASP A 153 -12.01 -0.24 5.96
C ASP A 153 -12.48 -0.24 7.44
N VAL A 154 -13.80 -0.31 7.67
CA VAL A 154 -14.38 -0.38 9.01
C VAL A 154 -15.11 -1.71 9.17
N ASP A 155 -14.72 -2.53 10.15
CA ASP A 155 -15.42 -3.79 10.44
C ASP A 155 -16.78 -3.54 11.09
N LEU A 156 -17.82 -3.41 10.26
CA LEU A 156 -19.19 -3.18 10.71
C LEU A 156 -19.86 -4.40 11.32
N SER A 157 -19.26 -5.60 11.25
CA SER A 157 -19.85 -6.81 11.85
C SER A 157 -19.89 -6.73 13.39
N GLY A 158 -18.97 -5.98 13.98
CA GLY A 158 -18.91 -5.68 15.42
C GLY A 158 -19.62 -4.38 15.82
N VAL A 159 -20.21 -3.64 14.88
CA VAL A 159 -20.83 -2.32 15.13
C VAL A 159 -22.34 -2.47 15.29
N THR A 160 -22.87 -1.96 16.39
CA THR A 160 -24.31 -2.00 16.65
C THR A 160 -25.03 -0.92 15.84
N ALA A 161 -25.99 -1.33 15.02
CA ALA A 161 -26.86 -0.45 14.23
C ALA A 161 -26.08 0.72 13.56
N PRO A 162 -25.02 0.45 12.77
CA PRO A 162 -24.21 1.50 12.17
C PRO A 162 -25.07 2.51 11.42
N TRP A 163 -24.72 3.77 11.48
CA TRP A 163 -25.25 4.82 10.63
C TRP A 163 -24.10 5.47 9.89
N MET A 164 -24.29 5.77 8.61
CA MET A 164 -23.23 6.25 7.75
C MET A 164 -23.70 7.43 6.91
N ILE A 165 -22.80 8.39 6.69
CA ILE A 165 -23.01 9.47 5.75
C ILE A 165 -21.70 9.97 5.14
N GLY A 166 -21.70 10.24 3.85
CA GLY A 166 -20.58 10.88 3.15
C GLY A 166 -20.70 12.40 3.13
N PHE A 167 -19.57 13.09 3.27
CA PHE A 167 -19.43 14.53 3.00
C PHE A 167 -18.07 14.85 2.38
N GLY A 168 -18.09 15.37 1.16
CA GLY A 168 -16.88 15.74 0.44
C GLY A 168 -16.01 14.52 0.13
N ASN A 169 -14.82 14.47 0.72
CA ASN A 169 -13.87 13.36 0.59
C ASN A 169 -13.82 12.46 1.84
N ALA A 170 -14.78 12.59 2.74
CA ALA A 170 -14.84 11.81 3.97
C ALA A 170 -16.19 11.14 4.16
N ASP A 171 -16.17 9.99 4.82
CA ASP A 171 -17.35 9.25 5.24
C ASP A 171 -17.34 9.14 6.76
N LEU A 172 -18.46 9.49 7.39
CA LEU A 172 -18.68 9.35 8.82
C LEU A 172 -19.52 8.12 9.07
N ILE A 173 -19.01 7.24 9.93
CA ILE A 173 -19.72 6.06 10.42
C ILE A 173 -19.88 6.20 11.94
N LEU A 174 -21.09 5.99 12.44
CA LEU A 174 -21.43 6.08 13.85
C LEU A 174 -22.04 4.77 14.33
N GLU A 175 -21.57 4.28 15.48
CA GLU A 175 -22.27 3.21 16.20
C GLU A 175 -23.46 3.77 16.97
N ARG A 176 -24.55 3.00 17.06
CA ARG A 176 -25.70 3.34 17.92
C ARG A 176 -25.93 2.27 18.98
N PRO A 177 -26.13 2.64 20.27
CA PRO A 177 -26.23 4.01 20.80
C PRO A 177 -24.93 4.81 20.66
N LEU A 178 -25.07 6.13 20.51
CA LEU A 178 -23.97 7.03 20.14
C LEU A 178 -22.88 7.06 21.21
N GLY A 179 -21.62 7.09 20.77
CA GLY A 179 -20.46 7.15 21.65
C GLY A 179 -19.15 6.79 20.97
N ARG A 180 -19.20 5.99 19.91
CA ARG A 180 -18.05 5.62 19.07
C ARG A 180 -18.37 5.89 17.60
N GLY A 181 -17.36 6.31 16.84
CA GLY A 181 -17.49 6.57 15.41
C GLY A 181 -16.15 6.49 14.69
N TRP A 182 -16.23 6.51 13.37
CA TRP A 182 -15.10 6.49 12.46
C TRP A 182 -15.27 7.60 11.44
N LEU A 183 -14.21 8.36 11.20
CA LEU A 183 -14.11 9.29 10.07
C LEU A 183 -13.13 8.69 9.06
N VAL A 184 -13.64 8.32 7.90
CA VAL A 184 -12.86 7.71 6.81
C VAL A 184 -12.56 8.79 5.78
N ILE A 185 -11.32 9.23 5.64
CA ILE A 185 -10.90 10.25 4.68
C ILE A 185 -10.21 9.57 3.51
N ARG A 186 -10.73 9.74 2.29
CA ARG A 186 -10.24 9.06 1.09
C ARG A 186 -9.72 10.07 0.07
N GLY A 187 -8.78 9.64 -0.76
CA GLY A 187 -8.26 10.45 -1.85
C GLY A 187 -7.42 9.67 -2.85
N GLY A 188 -7.03 10.36 -3.93
CA GLY A 188 -6.43 9.68 -5.09
C GLY A 188 -7.47 8.90 -5.89
N GLY A 189 -7.00 8.00 -6.75
CA GLY A 189 -7.82 7.33 -7.75
C GLY A 189 -8.09 8.22 -8.98
N MET A 190 -7.85 7.67 -10.17
CA MET A 190 -8.27 8.27 -11.46
C MET A 190 -9.40 7.43 -12.05
#